data_AF-A0A0D2ZRX1-F1
#
_entry.id   AF-A0A0D2ZRX1-F1
#
_cell.length_a   1.000
_cell.length_b   1.000
_cell.length_c   1.000
_cell.angle_alpha   90.00
_cell.angle_beta   90.00
_cell.angle_gamma   90.00
#
_symmetry.space_group_name_H-M   'P 1'
#
loop_
_entity.id
_entity.type
_entity.pdbx_description
1 polymer ?
#
loop_
_entity_poly.entity_id
_entity_poly.type
_entity_poly.pdbx_seq_one_letter_code
_entity_poly.pdbx_strand_id
1 'polypeptide(L)' 'MLVSCGGKLLFLWEGYMKHNPSNRKKIWCAEIRLKTDDEGEVWGNVEWIDVVQSVPTQCELLHCLVVSL' A
#
# COMPACT_ATOMS: atom_id res chain seq x y z
N MET A 1 0.94 -3.46 3.54
CA MET A 1 0.19 -4.51 2.83
C MET A 1 0.35 -4.31 1.33
N LEU A 2 0.62 -5.38 0.57
CA LEU A 2 0.69 -5.35 -0.90
C LEU A 2 -0.52 -6.10 -1.45
N VAL A 3 -1.20 -5.53 -2.44
CA VAL A 3 -2.42 -6.10 -3.03
C VAL A 3 -2.35 -6.03 -4.56
N SER A 4 -2.64 -7.13 -5.24
CA SER A 4 -2.85 -7.11 -6.69
C SER A 4 -4.30 -6.70 -6.98
N CYS A 5 -4.49 -5.62 -7.74
CA CYS A 5 -5.80 -5.09 -8.10
C CYS A 5 -5.81 -4.67 -9.57
N GLY A 6 -6.61 -5.34 -10.40
CA GLY A 6 -6.78 -4.96 -11.82
C GLY A 6 -5.48 -4.96 -12.64
N GLY A 7 -4.52 -5.84 -12.34
CA GLY A 7 -3.22 -5.89 -13.01
C GLY A 7 -2.20 -4.85 -12.52
N LYS A 8 -2.52 -4.09 -11.47
CA LYS A 8 -1.61 -3.18 -10.78
C LYS A 8 -1.32 -3.68 -9.36
N LEU A 9 -0.23 -3.17 -8.78
CA LEU A 9 0.14 -3.45 -7.40
C LEU A 9 -0.19 -2.24 -6.53
N LEU A 10 -0.97 -2.43 -5.48
CA LEU A 10 -1.26 -1.41 -4.48
C LEU A 10 -0.41 -1.67 -3.24
N PHE A 11 0.30 -0.66 -2.78
CA PHE A 11 1.02 -0.69 -1.52
C PHE A 11 0.33 0.20 -0.50
N LEU A 12 -0.20 -0.41 0.56
CA LEU A 12 -0.83 0.29 1.67
C LEU A 12 0.06 0.29 2.90
N TRP A 13 0.17 1.43 3.57
CA TRP A 13 0.87 1.55 4.84
C TRP A 13 0.20 2.54 5.78
N GLU A 14 0.52 2.41 7.06
CA GLU A 14 0.03 3.29 8.11
C GLU A 14 0.98 4.50 8.22
N GLY A 15 0.41 5.70 8.13
CA GLY A 15 1.14 6.93 8.38
C GLY A 15 1.43 7.08 9.87
N TYR A 16 2.71 7.22 10.22
CA TYR A 16 3.13 7.45 11.59
C TYR A 16 2.99 8.92 12.00
N MET A 17 2.39 9.19 13.16
CA MET A 17 2.41 10.51 13.81
C MET A 17 2.77 10.34 15.29
N LYS A 18 3.89 10.94 15.73
CA LYS A 18 4.36 10.89 17.14
C LYS A 18 3.36 11.46 18.14
N HIS A 19 2.63 12.51 17.77
CA HIS A 19 1.60 13.14 18.59
C HIS A 19 0.34 13.28 17.77
N ASN A 20 -0.65 12.45 18.08
CA ASN A 20 -1.91 12.44 17.37
C ASN A 20 -3.08 12.77 18.30
N PRO A 21 -3.42 14.06 18.45
CA PRO A 21 -4.49 14.47 19.36
C PRO A 21 -5.87 13.92 18.93
N SER A 22 -6.03 13.53 17.67
CA SER A 22 -7.28 12.99 17.14
C SER A 22 -7.46 11.48 17.37
N ASN A 23 -6.41 10.77 17.83
CA ASN A 23 -6.38 9.30 17.93
C ASN A 23 -6.79 8.59 16.61
N ARG A 24 -6.46 9.21 15.45
CA ARG A 24 -6.73 8.65 14.11
C ARG A 24 -5.50 8.66 13.22
N LYS A 25 -5.09 7.52 12.70
CA LYS A 25 -3.99 7.43 11.74
C LYS A 25 -4.50 7.46 10.31
N LYS A 26 -3.62 7.90 9.40
CA LYS A 26 -3.88 7.94 7.96
C LYS A 26 -3.39 6.64 7.35
N ILE A 27 -4.21 6.02 6.51
CA ILE A 27 -3.79 4.92 5.64
C ILE A 27 -3.42 5.54 4.30
N TRP A 28 -2.17 5.33 3.92
CA TRP A 28 -1.65 5.73 2.63
C TRP A 28 -1.74 4.56 1.65
N CYS A 29 -1.90 4.90 0.38
CA CYS A 29 -1.87 3.95 -0.71
C CYS A 29 -1.01 4.51 -1.83
N ALA A 30 -0.13 3.67 -2.37
CA ALA A 30 0.58 3.91 -3.61
C ALA A 30 0.10 2.90 -4.66
N GLU A 31 -0.30 3.41 -5.82
CA GLU A 31 -0.56 2.58 -7.00
C GLU A 31 0.73 2.43 -7.79
N ILE A 32 1.16 1.18 -7.97
CA ILE A 32 2.42 0.81 -8.60
C ILE A 32 2.11 0.01 -9.85
N ARG A 33 2.57 0.53 -11.00
CA ARG A 33 2.59 -0.21 -12.25
C ARG A 33 3.87 -1.03 -12.31
N LEU A 34 3.73 -2.33 -12.48
CA LEU A 34 4.85 -3.22 -12.74
C LEU A 34 5.16 -3.24 -14.25
N LYS A 35 6.43 -3.26 -14.59
CA LYS A 35 6.95 -3.50 -15.94
C LYS A 35 8.06 -4.53 -15.83
N THR A 36 8.12 -5.41 -16.82
CA THR A 36 9.25 -6.33 -16.99
C THR A 36 9.99 -5.87 -18.23
N ASP A 37 11.30 -5.72 -18.15
CA ASP A 37 12.11 -5.41 -19.32
C ASP A 37 12.48 -6.67 -20.12
N ASP A 38 13.19 -6.48 -21.22
CA ASP A 38 13.58 -7.56 -22.14
C ASP A 38 14.59 -8.54 -21.51
N GLU A 39 15.27 -8.13 -20.43
CA GLU A 39 16.19 -8.97 -19.65
C GLU A 39 15.48 -9.72 -18.52
N GLY A 40 14.18 -9.46 -18.33
CA GLY A 40 13.34 -10.10 -17.32
C GLY A 40 13.38 -9.41 -15.95
N GLU A 41 14.04 -8.25 -15.82
CA GLU A 41 14.02 -7.50 -14.57
C GLU A 41 12.66 -6.81 -14.38
N VAL A 42 12.16 -6.86 -13.14
CA VAL A 42 10.86 -6.30 -12.78
C VAL A 42 11.05 -4.94 -12.11
N TRP A 43 10.48 -3.90 -12.73
CA TRP A 43 10.51 -2.53 -12.26
C TRP A 43 9.12 -2.08 -11.80
N GLY A 44 9.06 -1.30 -10.73
CA GLY A 44 7.83 -0.67 -10.24
C GLY A 44 7.86 0.84 -10.45
N ASN A 45 6.86 1.40 -11.12
CA ASN A 45 6.65 2.85 -11.21
C ASN A 45 5.45 3.26 -10.35
N VAL A 46 5.62 4.26 -9.49
CA VAL A 46 4.53 4.82 -8.67
C VAL A 46 3.75 5.82 -9.51
N GLU A 47 2.54 5.44 -9.92
CA GLU A 47 1.67 6.28 -10.75
C GLU A 47 0.83 7.24 -9.89
N TRP A 48 0.52 6.84 -8.66
CA TRP A 48 -0.28 7.63 -7.73
C TRP A 48 0.08 7.31 -6.27
N ILE A 49 0.02 8.33 -5.41
CA ILE A 49 0.24 8.20 -3.97
C ILE A 49 -0.63 9.21 -3.21
N ASP A 50 -1.50 8.73 -2.31
CA ASP A 50 -2.28 9.60 -1.45
C ASP A 50 -2.80 8.87 -0.20
N VAL A 51 -3.41 9.63 0.70
CA VAL A 51 -4.16 9.16 1.85
C VAL A 51 -5.55 8.71 1.38
N VAL A 52 -5.80 7.40 1.44
CA VAL A 52 -7.11 6.83 1.08
C VAL A 52 -8.11 6.87 2.22
N GLN A 53 -7.63 6.85 3.48
CA GLN A 53 -8.53 6.72 4.63
C GLN A 53 -7.90 7.29 5.90
N SER A 54 -8.76 7.77 6.80
CA SER A 54 -8.38 8.05 8.20
C SER A 54 -9.14 7.13 9.16
N VAL A 55 -8.42 6.31 9.91
CA VAL A 55 -8.93 5.25 10.80
C VAL A 55 -8.55 5.51 12.25
N PRO A 56 -9.29 5.00 13.24
CA PRO A 56 -8.83 4.98 14.63
C PRO A 56 -7.43 4.34 14.76
N THR A 57 -6.60 4.84 15.67
CA THR A 57 -5.21 4.35 15.85
C THR A 57 -5.14 2.84 16.10
N GLN A 58 -6.16 2.28 16.77
CA GLN A 58 -6.28 0.85 17.09
C GLN A 58 -6.57 -0.07 15.88
N CYS A 59 -6.93 0.47 14.72
CA CYS A 59 -7.18 -0.35 13.52
C CYS A 59 -5.86 -0.75 12.88
N GLU A 60 -5.60 -2.02 12.62
CA GLU A 60 -4.34 -2.48 12.03
C GLU A 60 -4.52 -2.95 10.59
N LEU A 61 -3.52 -2.70 9.74
CA LEU A 61 -3.44 -3.35 8.43
C LEU A 61 -3.07 -4.82 8.61
N LEU A 62 -4.01 -5.72 8.30
CA LEU A 62 -3.75 -7.15 8.30
C LEU A 62 -2.84 -7.55 7.13
N HIS A 63 -1.82 -8.36 7.41
CA HIS A 63 -0.97 -8.95 6.38
C HIS A 63 -1.64 -10.21 5.83
N CYS A 64 -2.09 -10.16 4.58
CA CYS A 64 -2.56 -11.35 3.86
C CYS A 64 -1.44 -11.86 2.96
N LEU A 65 -1.02 -13.11 3.16
CA LEU A 65 -0.16 -13.83 2.22
C LEU A 65 -1.09 -14.62 1.29
N VAL A 66 -1.13 -14.23 0.02
CA VAL A 66 -1.78 -15.05 -1.00
C VAL A 66 -0.89 -16.26 -1.23
N VAL A 67 -1.37 -17.44 -0.83
CA VAL A 67 -0.71 -18.71 -1.15
C VAL A 67 -1.29 -19.19 -2.48
N SER A 68 -0.46 -19.18 -3.52
CA SER A 68 -0.78 -19.82 -4.80
C SER A 68 -0.25 -21.25 -4.76
N LEU A 69 -1.13 -22.23 -5.01
CA LEU A 69 -0.79 -23.66 -5.17
C LEU A 69 -0.24 -23.94 -6.57
#